data_AF-A0A7C1FRW3-F1
#
_entry.id   AF-A0A7C1FRW3-F1
#
_cell.length_a   1.000
_cell.length_b   1.000
_cell.length_c   1.000
_cell.angle_alpha   90.00
_cell.angle_beta   90.00
_cell.angle_gamma   90.00
#
_symmetry.space_group_name_H-M   'P 1'
#
loop_
_entity.id
_entity.type
_entity.pdbx_description
1 polymer ?
#
loop_
_entity_poly.entity_id
_entity_poly.type
_entity_poly.pdbx_seq_one_letter_code
_entity_poly.pdbx_strand_id
1 'polypeptide(L)'
;MAETTQLSTLPEIEFLGSEEEQRLAQRVFALLRATARFYPLNAPIRVPLAVLAEHFSTVDPAVSSAEWEERLQKAIAANAHVFALETEEGKVLVATTRAGKPPLPPEALIDTAHQLPRRFMEPPPEAVAPVRRPPVAEPVPAVSEQEHPPVEEVEVVEQPRLQVVEDISVLSDEELAAAIRATLGSTPEVVGFGDLWAPAELVPRLSRGDVRRIREYIVERGEPLTDAELLEVVLGVRPTAPDFALQQLALDARLASEDDFEFVGVPGGHAWTVREVNPVPAPKRRPADIGQDYRFLLEELQGITPGSEAVVDHVLTFYEHYHGVLPYNALLASVLPPRVYPSQTRALLRFEAPQTHETFYVELRYPTANRGGFLFGFERFFAANLVAGALITIERSEQPGHFIIDYLPISRQERRLLALDEKQRKYIFKPTTYFCAVQDSMLLTEQRFPRFAGQEPLDERTRRSYERVLEITFERVGENVGTAESPRYMATLDDLVAGVNVERPLSADKIRQLLTSGEFPQFEADPDVADLYYFTPHR
;
A
#
# COMPACT_ATOMS: atom_id res chain seq x y z
N MET A 1 -12.46 35.20 14.07
CA MET A 1 -13.28 34.15 13.44
C MET A 1 -12.29 33.13 12.94
N ALA A 2 -12.18 32.03 13.68
CA ALA A 2 -11.12 31.04 13.51
C ALA A 2 -11.66 29.91 12.64
N GLU A 3 -11.03 29.71 11.48
CA GLU A 3 -11.23 28.52 10.66
C GLU A 3 -10.33 27.42 11.21
N THR A 4 -10.96 26.38 11.73
CA THR A 4 -10.31 25.17 12.21
C THR A 4 -9.97 24.30 11.00
N THR A 5 -8.66 24.12 10.78
CA THR A 5 -8.07 23.14 9.86
C THR A 5 -8.66 21.75 10.12
N GLN A 6 -9.33 21.17 9.12
CA GLN A 6 -9.85 19.81 9.18
C GLN A 6 -8.70 18.80 9.05
N LEU A 7 -8.20 18.34 10.19
CA LEU A 7 -7.56 17.03 10.30
C LEU A 7 -8.61 15.98 9.96
N SER A 8 -8.33 15.12 8.98
CA SER A 8 -9.13 13.91 8.72
C SER A 8 -8.96 12.93 9.88
N THR A 9 -9.59 13.22 11.02
CA THR A 9 -9.81 12.27 12.09
C THR A 9 -10.95 11.34 11.71
N LEU A 10 -10.78 10.06 12.04
CA LEU A 10 -11.77 8.98 12.19
C LEU A 10 -13.24 9.41 12.12
N PRO A 11 -14.15 8.61 11.51
CA PRO A 11 -15.58 8.95 11.52
C PRO A 11 -16.06 9.18 12.97
N GLU A 12 -16.48 10.41 13.27
CA GLU A 12 -17.12 10.74 14.55
C GLU A 12 -18.43 9.97 14.62
N ILE A 13 -18.48 8.94 15.45
CA ILE A 13 -19.69 8.16 15.69
C ILE A 13 -20.48 8.82 16.81
N GLU A 14 -21.68 9.29 16.50
CA GLU A 14 -22.61 9.85 17.48
C GLU A 14 -23.31 8.72 18.25
N PHE A 15 -23.18 8.73 19.58
CA PHE A 15 -23.88 7.81 20.48
C PHE A 15 -25.15 8.48 21.04
N LEU A 16 -26.24 7.71 21.13
CA LEU A 16 -27.55 8.11 21.65
C LEU A 16 -27.76 7.60 23.08
N GLY A 17 -28.69 8.23 23.82
CA GLY A 17 -29.03 7.89 25.21
C GLY A 17 -28.67 8.99 26.22
N SER A 18 -28.74 8.68 27.51
CA SER A 18 -28.25 9.55 28.59
C SER A 18 -26.71 9.69 28.55
N GLU A 19 -26.14 10.72 29.19
CA GLU A 19 -24.68 10.94 29.21
C GLU A 19 -23.90 9.71 29.72
N GLU A 20 -24.46 8.99 30.70
CA GLU A 20 -23.86 7.76 31.22
C GLU A 20 -23.91 6.62 30.20
N GLU A 21 -25.01 6.46 29.48
CA GLU A 21 -25.18 5.46 28.41
C GLU A 21 -24.28 5.75 27.21
N GLN A 22 -24.14 7.03 26.83
CA GLN A 22 -23.24 7.44 25.74
C GLN A 22 -21.78 7.14 26.07
N ARG A 23 -21.32 7.50 27.28
CA ARG A 23 -19.96 7.18 27.74
C ARG A 23 -19.73 5.67 27.80
N LEU A 24 -20.73 4.90 28.24
CA LEU A 24 -20.63 3.45 28.31
C LEU A 24 -20.56 2.82 26.90
N ALA A 25 -21.42 3.26 25.97
CA ALA A 25 -21.40 2.81 24.58
C ALA A 25 -20.08 3.14 23.88
N GLN A 26 -19.52 4.34 24.12
CA GLN A 26 -18.21 4.74 23.60
C GLN A 26 -17.08 3.84 24.12
N ARG A 27 -17.09 3.51 25.43
CA ARG A 27 -16.11 2.59 26.02
C ARG A 27 -16.23 1.17 25.47
N VAL A 28 -17.45 0.66 25.31
CA VAL A 28 -17.70 -0.65 24.69
C VAL A 28 -17.21 -0.66 23.24
N PHE A 29 -17.51 0.37 22.46
CA PHE A 29 -17.05 0.48 21.08
C PHE A 29 -15.52 0.54 20.98
N ALA A 30 -14.86 1.32 21.83
CA ALA A 30 -13.41 1.39 21.89
C ALA A 30 -12.78 0.02 22.22
N LEU A 31 -13.38 -0.71 23.17
CA LEU A 31 -12.94 -2.05 23.53
C LEU A 31 -13.13 -3.05 22.36
N LEU A 32 -14.29 -3.04 21.70
CA LEU A 32 -14.55 -3.91 20.55
C LEU A 32 -13.61 -3.60 19.38
N ARG A 33 -13.36 -2.32 19.10
CA ARG A 33 -12.34 -1.89 18.12
C ARG A 33 -10.93 -2.31 18.52
N ALA A 34 -10.59 -2.29 19.81
CA ALA A 34 -9.30 -2.76 20.28
C ALA A 34 -9.16 -4.28 20.13
N THR A 35 -10.20 -5.06 20.48
CA THR A 35 -10.20 -6.53 20.35
C THR A 35 -10.15 -7.00 18.89
N ALA A 36 -10.73 -6.21 17.99
CA ALA A 36 -10.76 -6.48 16.56
C ALA A 36 -9.95 -5.45 15.77
N ARG A 37 -8.86 -4.94 16.34
CA ARG A 37 -8.01 -3.92 15.71
C ARG A 37 -7.45 -4.34 14.36
N PHE A 38 -7.41 -5.65 14.10
CA PHE A 38 -6.90 -6.29 12.89
C PHE A 38 -7.99 -6.80 11.95
N TYR A 39 -9.26 -6.52 12.23
CA TYR A 39 -10.36 -6.91 11.35
C TYR A 39 -10.51 -5.84 10.25
N PRO A 40 -10.95 -6.21 9.03
CA PRO A 40 -11.35 -5.24 8.01
C PRO A 40 -12.36 -4.23 8.55
N LEU A 41 -12.39 -3.01 8.00
CA LEU A 41 -13.23 -1.90 8.49
C LEU A 41 -14.71 -2.31 8.69
N ASN A 42 -15.23 -3.12 7.76
CA ASN A 42 -16.62 -3.59 7.73
C ASN A 42 -16.80 -5.04 8.19
N ALA A 43 -15.74 -5.70 8.67
CA ALA A 43 -15.87 -7.07 9.14
C ALA A 43 -16.62 -7.13 10.48
N PRO A 44 -17.51 -8.13 10.67
CA PRO A 44 -18.28 -8.26 11.90
C PRO A 44 -17.37 -8.65 13.07
N ILE A 45 -17.46 -7.86 14.14
CA ILE A 45 -16.85 -8.11 15.44
C ILE A 45 -17.97 -8.63 16.32
N ARG A 46 -17.82 -9.83 16.90
CA ARG A 46 -18.82 -10.43 17.80
C ARG A 46 -18.18 -10.76 19.13
N VAL A 47 -18.73 -10.25 20.22
CA VAL A 47 -18.26 -10.55 21.58
C VAL A 47 -19.45 -10.85 22.49
N PRO A 48 -19.42 -11.92 23.30
CA PRO A 48 -20.48 -12.19 24.27
C PRO A 48 -20.64 -11.08 25.29
N LEU A 49 -21.89 -10.68 25.57
CA LEU A 49 -22.21 -9.63 26.54
C LEU A 49 -21.66 -9.95 27.93
N ALA A 50 -21.71 -11.22 28.34
CA ALA A 50 -21.17 -11.69 29.61
C ALA A 50 -19.65 -11.45 29.76
N VAL A 51 -18.90 -11.56 28.66
CA VAL A 51 -17.44 -11.29 28.66
C VAL A 51 -17.16 -9.80 28.83
N LEU A 52 -17.98 -8.94 28.23
CA LEU A 52 -17.90 -7.50 28.43
C LEU A 52 -18.23 -7.14 29.89
N ALA A 53 -19.31 -7.71 30.44
CA ALA A 53 -19.71 -7.47 31.82
C ALA A 53 -18.65 -7.92 32.84
N GLU A 54 -18.01 -9.08 32.61
CA GLU A 54 -16.89 -9.56 33.42
C GLU A 54 -15.70 -8.58 33.36
N HIS A 55 -15.34 -8.10 32.16
CA HIS A 55 -14.29 -7.11 31.99
C HIS A 55 -14.59 -5.81 32.75
N PHE A 56 -15.81 -5.26 32.62
CA PHE A 56 -16.18 -4.03 33.33
C PHE A 56 -16.29 -4.23 34.85
N SER A 57 -16.68 -5.40 35.33
CA SER A 57 -16.66 -5.73 36.77
C SER A 57 -15.24 -5.83 37.35
N THR A 58 -14.24 -6.13 36.52
CA THR A 58 -12.83 -6.12 36.91
C THR A 58 -12.30 -4.70 37.03
N VAL A 59 -12.76 -3.79 36.16
CA VAL A 59 -12.35 -2.38 36.14
C VAL A 59 -13.08 -1.56 37.22
N ASP A 60 -14.32 -1.92 37.54
CA ASP A 60 -15.12 -1.33 38.62
C ASP A 60 -15.74 -2.43 39.51
N PRO A 61 -15.04 -2.84 40.58
CA PRO A 61 -15.46 -3.91 41.46
C PRO A 61 -16.69 -3.57 42.32
N ALA A 62 -17.17 -2.32 42.31
CA ALA A 62 -18.31 -1.90 43.12
C ALA A 62 -19.65 -2.36 42.54
N VAL A 63 -19.69 -2.81 41.28
CA VAL A 63 -20.89 -3.23 40.56
C VAL A 63 -20.74 -4.70 40.15
N SER A 64 -21.77 -5.50 40.41
CA SER A 64 -21.74 -6.93 40.10
C SER A 64 -21.80 -7.19 38.58
N SER A 65 -21.30 -8.34 38.12
CA SER A 65 -21.35 -8.70 36.69
C SER A 65 -22.79 -8.71 36.14
N ALA A 66 -23.77 -9.15 36.94
CA ALA A 66 -25.18 -9.14 36.54
C ALA A 66 -25.76 -7.71 36.37
N GLU A 67 -25.38 -6.78 37.24
CA GLU A 67 -25.77 -5.36 37.11
C GLU A 67 -25.06 -4.69 35.92
N TRP A 68 -23.83 -5.10 35.61
CA TRP A 68 -23.12 -4.66 34.41
C TRP A 68 -23.78 -5.16 33.12
N GLU A 69 -24.25 -6.42 33.08
CA GLU A 69 -25.00 -6.94 31.93
C GLU A 69 -26.25 -6.10 31.65
N GLU A 70 -27.05 -5.78 32.67
CA GLU A 70 -28.27 -4.96 32.51
C GLU A 70 -27.94 -3.54 31.99
N ARG A 71 -26.90 -2.91 32.55
CA ARG A 71 -26.45 -1.57 32.12
C ARG A 71 -25.92 -1.57 30.70
N LEU A 72 -25.10 -2.56 30.34
CA LEU A 72 -24.55 -2.70 28.99
C LEU A 72 -25.67 -2.97 27.98
N GLN A 73 -26.61 -3.86 28.31
CA GLN A 73 -27.75 -4.15 27.46
C GLN A 73 -28.59 -2.89 27.18
N LYS A 74 -28.84 -2.07 28.21
CA LYS A 74 -29.57 -0.80 28.06
C LYS A 74 -28.83 0.21 27.18
N ALA A 75 -27.52 0.39 27.40
CA ALA A 75 -26.70 1.31 26.60
C ALA A 75 -26.55 0.86 25.14
N ILE A 76 -26.40 -0.45 24.89
CA ILE A 76 -26.29 -1.02 23.55
C ILE A 76 -27.64 -0.92 22.82
N ALA A 77 -28.76 -1.22 23.50
CA ALA A 77 -30.10 -1.10 22.92
C ALA A 77 -30.45 0.34 22.52
N ALA A 78 -29.97 1.34 23.28
CA ALA A 78 -30.10 2.75 22.91
C ALA A 78 -29.31 3.15 21.65
N ASN A 79 -28.33 2.33 21.25
CA ASN A 79 -27.37 2.59 20.16
C ASN A 79 -27.46 1.54 19.04
N ALA A 80 -28.68 1.15 18.66
CA ALA A 80 -28.94 0.13 17.65
C ALA A 80 -28.43 0.48 16.22
N HIS A 81 -28.08 1.75 15.97
CA HIS A 81 -27.47 2.20 14.73
C HIS A 81 -25.95 1.92 14.65
N VAL A 82 -25.33 1.56 15.78
CA VAL A 82 -23.90 1.19 15.86
C VAL A 82 -23.74 -0.30 16.17
N PHE A 83 -24.57 -0.82 17.07
CA PHE A 83 -24.49 -2.20 17.56
C PHE A 83 -25.71 -3.02 17.17
N ALA A 84 -25.51 -4.32 16.99
CA ALA A 84 -26.56 -5.32 16.93
C ALA A 84 -26.46 -6.27 18.13
N LEU A 85 -27.59 -6.61 18.75
CA LEU A 85 -27.68 -7.68 19.74
C LEU A 85 -28.15 -8.96 19.05
N GLU A 86 -27.26 -9.94 18.94
CA GLU A 86 -27.54 -11.24 18.33
C GLU A 86 -27.70 -12.29 19.45
N THR A 87 -28.60 -13.27 19.28
CA THR A 87 -28.70 -14.43 20.19
C THR A 87 -28.21 -15.67 19.45
N GLU A 88 -27.08 -16.22 19.88
CA GLU A 88 -26.49 -17.43 19.28
C GLU A 88 -26.22 -18.45 20.39
N GLU A 89 -26.66 -19.70 20.21
CA GLU A 89 -26.48 -20.80 21.19
C GLU A 89 -26.89 -20.46 22.63
N GLY A 90 -27.92 -19.62 22.82
CA GLY A 90 -28.41 -19.20 24.14
C GLY A 90 -27.54 -18.14 24.83
N LYS A 91 -26.57 -17.54 24.13
CA LYS A 91 -25.76 -16.42 24.60
C LYS A 91 -26.12 -15.15 23.84
N VAL A 92 -26.14 -14.01 24.53
CA VAL A 92 -26.32 -12.70 23.92
C VAL A 92 -24.96 -12.18 23.45
N LEU A 93 -24.82 -11.96 22.15
CA LEU A 93 -23.64 -11.41 21.50
C LEU A 93 -23.87 -9.93 21.17
N VAL A 94 -22.85 -9.12 21.40
CA VAL A 94 -22.76 -7.74 20.94
C VAL A 94 -21.96 -7.73 19.64
N ALA A 95 -22.60 -7.28 18.57
CA ALA A 95 -22.01 -7.27 17.23
C ALA A 95 -21.87 -5.85 16.69
N THR A 96 -20.71 -5.50 16.13
CA THR A 96 -20.43 -4.19 15.51
C THR A 96 -19.34 -4.37 14.44
N THR A 97 -19.12 -3.35 13.61
CA THR A 97 -17.94 -3.26 12.73
C THR A 97 -16.97 -2.19 13.25
N ARG A 98 -15.73 -2.16 12.75
CA ARG A 98 -14.78 -1.08 13.10
C ARG A 98 -15.25 0.29 12.58
N ALA A 99 -16.06 0.28 11.51
CA ALA A 99 -16.71 1.46 10.95
C ALA A 99 -17.87 2.03 11.82
N GLY A 100 -18.24 1.35 12.92
CA GLY A 100 -19.34 1.80 13.78
C GLY A 100 -20.73 1.55 13.19
N LYS A 101 -20.88 0.48 12.40
CA LYS A 101 -22.17 0.04 11.85
C LYS A 101 -22.50 -1.37 12.34
N PRO A 102 -23.79 -1.69 12.57
CA PRO A 102 -24.21 -3.05 12.87
C PRO A 102 -23.88 -3.95 11.67
N PRO A 103 -23.32 -5.15 11.89
CA PRO A 103 -23.03 -6.05 10.80
C PRO A 103 -24.32 -6.54 10.14
N LEU A 104 -24.31 -6.65 8.81
CA LEU A 104 -25.40 -7.29 8.09
C LEU A 104 -25.49 -8.77 8.53
N PRO A 105 -26.70 -9.33 8.72
CA PRO A 105 -26.85 -10.73 9.11
C PRO A 105 -26.11 -11.64 8.11
N PRO A 106 -25.54 -12.78 8.53
CA PRO A 106 -24.83 -13.71 7.64
C PRO A 106 -25.67 -14.11 6.42
N GLU A 107 -26.99 -14.18 6.58
CA GLU A 107 -27.97 -14.47 5.52
C GLU A 107 -28.07 -13.37 4.45
N ALA A 108 -27.68 -12.13 4.77
CA ALA A 108 -27.58 -11.00 3.82
C ALA A 108 -26.18 -10.87 3.20
N LEU A 109 -25.16 -11.50 3.78
CA LEU A 109 -23.81 -11.62 3.19
C LEU A 109 -23.72 -12.80 2.22
N ILE A 110 -24.61 -13.78 2.33
CA ILE A 110 -24.85 -14.77 1.30
C ILE A 110 -25.92 -14.20 0.37
N ASP A 111 -25.49 -13.57 -0.73
CA ASP A 111 -26.41 -13.33 -1.84
C ASP A 111 -26.86 -14.69 -2.41
N THR A 112 -27.99 -15.19 -1.91
CA THR A 112 -28.66 -16.37 -2.46
C THR A 112 -29.57 -16.04 -3.64
N ALA A 113 -29.78 -14.75 -3.95
CA ALA A 113 -30.52 -14.31 -5.14
C ALA A 113 -29.70 -14.51 -6.42
N HIS A 114 -28.38 -14.69 -6.29
CA HIS A 114 -27.45 -14.95 -7.39
C HIS A 114 -26.84 -16.37 -7.39
N GLN A 115 -27.31 -17.27 -6.53
CA GLN A 115 -26.97 -18.69 -6.64
C GLN A 115 -27.84 -19.37 -7.72
N LEU A 116 -27.16 -19.87 -8.76
CA LEU A 116 -27.72 -20.53 -9.93
C LEU A 116 -28.78 -21.63 -9.64
N PRO A 117 -28.72 -22.42 -8.54
CA PRO A 117 -29.75 -23.42 -8.23
C PRO A 117 -31.16 -22.88 -7.96
N ARG A 118 -31.31 -21.64 -7.47
CA ARG A 118 -32.64 -21.04 -7.21
C ARG A 118 -33.29 -20.41 -8.45
N ARG A 119 -32.49 -19.91 -9.40
CA ARG A 119 -32.98 -19.34 -10.68
C ARG A 119 -33.60 -20.37 -11.64
N PHE A 120 -33.37 -21.66 -11.41
CA PHE A 120 -34.02 -22.75 -12.15
C PHE A 120 -35.41 -23.12 -11.60
N MET A 121 -35.76 -22.67 -10.38
CA MET A 121 -37.01 -23.06 -9.70
C MET A 121 -38.11 -21.99 -9.80
N GLU A 122 -37.77 -20.74 -10.16
CA GLU A 122 -38.73 -19.66 -10.34
C GLU A 122 -38.81 -19.24 -11.83
N PRO A 123 -39.98 -19.33 -12.47
CA PRO A 123 -40.13 -18.93 -13.87
C PRO A 123 -40.06 -17.40 -14.02
N PRO A 124 -39.37 -16.88 -15.04
CA PRO A 124 -39.22 -15.44 -15.25
C PRO A 124 -40.56 -14.75 -15.58
N PRO A 125 -40.79 -13.49 -15.14
CA PRO A 125 -41.97 -12.72 -15.52
C PRO A 125 -41.97 -12.45 -17.03
N GLU A 126 -43.17 -12.48 -17.60
CA GLU A 126 -43.43 -12.41 -19.05
C GLU A 126 -42.94 -11.07 -19.63
N ALA A 127 -41.97 -11.14 -20.56
CA ALA A 127 -41.34 -9.96 -21.14
C ALA A 127 -42.31 -9.18 -22.04
N VAL A 128 -42.50 -7.90 -21.73
CA VAL A 128 -43.24 -6.96 -22.59
C VAL A 128 -42.39 -6.64 -23.82
N ALA A 129 -42.95 -6.87 -25.02
CA ALA A 129 -42.25 -6.70 -26.29
C ALA A 129 -41.77 -5.24 -26.52
N PRO A 130 -40.56 -5.03 -27.08
CA PRO A 130 -40.00 -3.69 -27.28
C PRO A 130 -40.72 -2.90 -28.39
N VAL A 131 -41.09 -1.66 -28.08
CA VAL A 131 -41.62 -0.68 -29.04
C VAL A 131 -40.46 -0.13 -29.89
N ARG A 132 -40.59 -0.25 -31.22
CA ARG A 132 -39.64 0.30 -32.21
C ARG A 132 -39.61 1.83 -32.15
N ARG A 133 -38.43 2.43 -31.98
CA ARG A 133 -38.19 3.87 -32.21
C ARG A 133 -38.09 4.17 -33.72
N PRO A 134 -38.61 5.32 -34.19
CA PRO A 134 -38.48 5.74 -35.59
C PRO A 134 -37.05 6.24 -35.92
N PRO A 135 -36.65 6.18 -37.22
CA PRO A 135 -35.28 6.45 -37.65
C PRO A 135 -34.93 7.95 -37.60
N VAL A 136 -33.70 8.23 -37.18
CA VAL A 136 -33.08 9.56 -37.17
C VAL A 136 -32.49 9.85 -38.57
N ALA A 137 -32.66 11.09 -39.04
CA ALA A 137 -32.23 11.58 -40.34
C ALA A 137 -30.69 11.73 -40.47
N GLU A 138 -30.22 11.58 -41.71
CA GLU A 138 -28.80 11.62 -42.13
C GLU A 138 -28.12 12.99 -41.91
N PRO A 139 -26.81 13.02 -41.57
CA PRO A 139 -26.00 14.23 -41.58
C PRO A 139 -25.31 14.49 -42.94
N VAL A 140 -25.25 15.77 -43.31
CA VAL A 140 -24.59 16.34 -44.50
C VAL A 140 -23.07 16.50 -44.23
N PRO A 141 -22.19 16.30 -45.23
CA PRO A 141 -20.73 16.32 -45.02
C PRO A 141 -20.15 17.74 -45.05
N ALA A 142 -19.13 17.98 -44.22
CA ALA A 142 -18.19 19.10 -44.36
C ALA A 142 -16.78 18.54 -44.54
N VAL A 143 -16.06 19.08 -45.54
CA VAL A 143 -14.72 18.68 -45.97
C VAL A 143 -13.76 19.85 -45.75
N SER A 144 -12.47 19.49 -45.58
CA SER A 144 -11.24 20.31 -45.62
C SER A 144 -10.89 21.00 -44.29
N GLU A 145 -9.63 21.07 -43.85
CA GLU A 145 -8.34 20.99 -44.55
C GLU A 145 -7.21 20.68 -43.54
N GLN A 146 -6.14 20.03 -44.00
CA GLN A 146 -4.93 19.73 -43.23
C GLN A 146 -4.01 20.96 -43.19
N GLU A 147 -3.47 21.33 -42.03
CA GLU A 147 -2.22 22.09 -41.92
C GLU A 147 -1.39 21.56 -40.75
N HIS A 148 -0.16 21.13 -41.07
CA HIS A 148 0.91 20.85 -40.11
C HIS A 148 1.64 22.15 -39.76
N PRO A 149 2.00 22.37 -38.48
CA PRO A 149 3.14 23.21 -38.14
C PRO A 149 4.36 22.37 -37.69
N PRO A 150 5.56 22.95 -37.79
CA PRO A 150 6.83 22.22 -37.81
C PRO A 150 7.42 21.96 -36.42
N VAL A 151 8.43 21.09 -36.44
CA VAL A 151 9.36 20.74 -35.38
C VAL A 151 10.05 21.99 -34.84
N GLU A 152 9.92 22.23 -33.53
CA GLU A 152 10.73 23.20 -32.79
C GLU A 152 11.82 22.52 -31.96
N GLU A 153 12.90 23.28 -31.84
CA GLU A 153 14.24 22.94 -31.43
C GLU A 153 14.41 22.66 -29.93
N VAL A 154 15.54 22.03 -29.64
CA VAL A 154 16.08 21.67 -28.34
C VAL A 154 16.12 22.89 -27.41
N GLU A 155 15.34 22.82 -26.32
CA GLU A 155 15.42 23.78 -25.21
C GLU A 155 16.73 23.57 -24.45
N VAL A 156 17.55 24.62 -24.47
CA VAL A 156 18.77 24.77 -23.69
C VAL A 156 18.39 24.90 -22.22
N VAL A 157 19.03 24.09 -21.37
CA VAL A 157 18.90 24.15 -19.90
C VAL A 157 19.27 25.56 -19.41
N GLU A 158 18.27 26.37 -19.11
CA GLU A 158 18.45 27.67 -18.46
C GLU A 158 18.77 27.43 -16.97
N GLN A 159 19.90 27.96 -16.51
CA GLN A 159 20.24 27.96 -15.09
C GLN A 159 19.15 28.72 -14.31
N PRO A 160 18.72 28.26 -13.13
CA PRO A 160 17.62 28.89 -12.41
C PRO A 160 18.03 30.32 -12.02
N ARG A 161 17.36 31.31 -12.63
CA ARG A 161 17.39 32.69 -12.13
C ARG A 161 16.76 32.68 -10.74
N LEU A 162 17.51 33.14 -9.75
CA LEU A 162 17.01 33.43 -8.40
C LEU A 162 15.83 34.41 -8.53
N GLN A 163 14.60 33.89 -8.46
CA GLN A 163 13.42 34.72 -8.29
C GLN A 163 13.48 35.28 -6.86
N VAL A 164 13.73 36.59 -6.76
CA VAL A 164 13.65 37.29 -5.48
C VAL A 164 12.17 37.35 -5.11
N VAL A 165 11.76 36.54 -4.15
CA VAL A 165 10.42 36.60 -3.58
C VAL A 165 10.36 37.84 -2.69
N GLU A 166 9.60 38.85 -3.09
CA GLU A 166 9.50 40.13 -2.36
C GLU A 166 8.78 40.00 -1.02
N ASP A 167 7.93 38.96 -0.85
CA ASP A 167 7.20 38.69 0.38
C ASP A 167 7.25 37.20 0.75
N ILE A 168 8.00 36.88 1.81
CA ILE A 168 8.22 35.52 2.33
C ILE A 168 6.91 34.93 2.88
N SER A 169 5.94 35.76 3.28
CA SER A 169 4.69 35.30 3.89
C SER A 169 3.72 34.61 2.92
N VAL A 170 4.01 34.68 1.61
CA VAL A 170 3.21 34.05 0.55
C VAL A 170 3.68 32.63 0.24
N LEU A 171 4.89 32.26 0.67
CA LEU A 171 5.45 30.93 0.46
C LEU A 171 4.85 29.93 1.45
N SER A 172 4.56 28.73 0.96
CA SER A 172 4.31 27.59 1.84
C SER A 172 5.56 27.24 2.66
N ASP A 173 5.37 26.58 3.81
CA ASP A 173 6.50 26.13 4.65
C ASP A 173 7.47 25.22 3.88
N GLU A 174 6.96 24.43 2.92
CA GLU A 174 7.75 23.56 2.06
C GLU A 174 8.60 24.35 1.06
N GLU A 175 8.03 25.36 0.41
CA GLU A 175 8.76 26.24 -0.51
C GLU A 175 9.83 27.05 0.22
N LEU A 176 9.51 27.54 1.42
CA LEU A 176 10.45 28.26 2.26
C LEU A 176 11.61 27.35 2.71
N ALA A 177 11.30 26.14 3.18
CA ALA A 177 12.32 25.16 3.56
C ALA A 177 13.21 24.78 2.36
N ALA A 178 12.63 24.57 1.18
CA ALA A 178 13.38 24.30 -0.04
C ALA A 178 14.31 25.46 -0.42
N ALA A 179 13.83 26.71 -0.34
CA ALA A 179 14.62 27.90 -0.62
C ALA A 179 15.78 28.08 0.39
N ILE A 180 15.54 27.82 1.68
CA ILE A 180 16.57 27.85 2.72
C ILE A 180 17.64 26.78 2.43
N ARG A 181 17.25 25.54 2.17
CA ARG A 181 18.19 24.45 1.84
C ARG A 181 19.02 24.77 0.61
N ALA A 182 18.41 25.32 -0.44
CA ALA A 182 19.12 25.72 -1.66
C ALA A 182 20.15 26.83 -1.38
N THR A 183 19.75 27.84 -0.60
CA THR A 183 20.62 28.96 -0.23
C THR A 183 21.80 28.49 0.63
N LEU A 184 21.53 27.76 1.71
CA LEU A 184 22.56 27.24 2.61
C LEU A 184 23.49 26.24 1.89
N GLY A 185 22.95 25.38 1.04
CA GLY A 185 23.73 24.41 0.27
C GLY A 185 24.69 25.05 -0.75
N SER A 186 24.39 26.28 -1.20
CA SER A 186 25.27 27.06 -2.07
C SER A 186 26.30 27.92 -1.31
N THR A 187 26.17 28.02 0.02
CA THR A 187 26.99 28.90 0.86
C THR A 187 28.28 28.18 1.31
N PRO A 188 29.48 28.61 0.88
CA PRO A 188 30.73 27.89 1.18
C PRO A 188 31.10 27.84 2.68
N GLU A 189 30.58 28.77 3.46
CA GLU A 189 30.82 28.89 4.90
C GLU A 189 29.91 27.99 5.74
N VAL A 190 29.01 27.24 5.10
CA VAL A 190 28.05 26.37 5.76
C VAL A 190 28.29 24.93 5.30
N VAL A 191 28.31 24.02 6.27
CA VAL A 191 28.28 22.57 6.01
C VAL A 191 26.89 22.07 6.34
N GLY A 192 26.32 21.26 5.44
CA GLY A 192 24.98 20.71 5.59
C GLY A 192 24.89 19.24 5.22
N PHE A 193 23.98 18.54 5.89
CA PHE A 193 23.57 17.19 5.54
C PHE A 193 22.12 16.97 5.95
N GLY A 194 21.23 16.67 4.99
CA GLY A 194 19.79 16.60 5.24
C GLY A 194 19.26 17.94 5.76
N ASP A 195 18.68 17.90 6.96
CA ASP A 195 18.18 19.10 7.67
C ASP A 195 19.17 19.66 8.70
N LEU A 196 20.36 19.08 8.83
CA LEU A 196 21.41 19.56 9.73
C LEU A 196 22.32 20.55 9.00
N TRP A 197 22.58 21.69 9.65
CA TRP A 197 23.42 22.77 9.11
C TRP A 197 24.27 23.38 10.23
N ALA A 198 25.53 23.68 9.94
CA ALA A 198 26.41 24.40 10.86
C ALA A 198 27.45 25.26 10.11
N PRO A 199 27.98 26.32 10.74
CA PRO A 199 29.12 27.05 10.21
C PRO A 199 30.34 26.14 10.05
N ALA A 200 31.01 26.21 8.90
CA ALA A 200 32.14 25.36 8.54
C ALA A 200 33.33 25.48 9.51
N GLU A 201 33.44 26.61 10.23
CA GLU A 201 34.47 26.82 11.25
C GLU A 201 34.26 25.99 12.53
N LEU A 202 33.01 25.60 12.82
CA LEU A 202 32.66 24.79 13.99
C LEU A 202 32.65 23.30 13.69
N VAL A 203 32.61 22.92 12.41
CA VAL A 203 32.53 21.52 11.98
C VAL A 203 33.92 20.89 11.98
N PRO A 204 34.15 19.82 12.78
CA PRO A 204 35.40 19.08 12.79
C PRO A 204 35.78 18.53 11.42
N ARG A 205 37.08 18.41 11.13
CA ARG A 205 37.56 17.84 9.87
C ARG A 205 37.99 16.40 10.07
N LEU A 206 37.40 15.48 9.31
CA LEU A 206 37.85 14.10 9.24
C LEU A 206 39.08 13.98 8.32
N SER A 207 40.09 13.26 8.79
CA SER A 207 41.28 12.98 7.99
C SER A 207 40.98 11.92 6.92
N ARG A 208 41.84 11.84 5.88
CA ARG A 208 41.77 10.74 4.91
C ARG A 208 41.96 9.36 5.56
N GLY A 209 42.72 9.30 6.65
CA GLY A 209 42.90 8.07 7.43
C GLY A 209 41.61 7.63 8.11
N ASP A 210 40.82 8.58 8.61
CA ASP A 210 39.52 8.30 9.24
C ASP A 210 38.52 7.73 8.23
N VAL A 211 38.39 8.38 7.07
CA VAL A 211 37.53 7.91 5.97
C VAL A 211 37.91 6.50 5.54
N ARG A 212 39.21 6.21 5.42
CA ARG A 212 39.70 4.87 5.10
C ARG A 212 39.33 3.84 6.18
N ARG A 213 39.51 4.17 7.46
CA ARG A 213 39.16 3.28 8.58
C ARG A 213 37.66 2.99 8.61
N ILE A 214 36.82 4.01 8.35
CA ILE A 214 35.37 3.85 8.25
C ILE A 214 35.01 2.87 7.12
N ARG A 215 35.61 3.05 5.93
CA ARG A 215 35.40 2.14 4.79
C ARG A 215 35.77 0.70 5.13
N GLU A 216 36.97 0.49 5.70
CA GLU A 216 37.46 -0.83 6.11
C GLU A 216 36.51 -1.47 7.14
N TYR A 217 35.99 -0.69 8.08
CA TYR A 217 35.06 -1.16 9.10
C TYR A 217 33.68 -1.56 8.54
N ILE A 218 33.10 -0.77 7.62
CA ILE A 218 31.84 -1.15 6.93
C ILE A 218 32.02 -2.47 6.16
N VAL A 219 33.15 -2.62 5.44
CA VAL A 219 33.46 -3.86 4.71
C VAL A 219 33.65 -5.05 5.65
N GLU A 220 34.32 -4.85 6.78
CA GLU A 220 34.52 -5.89 7.79
C GLU A 220 33.21 -6.36 8.43
N ARG A 221 32.31 -5.42 8.75
CA ARG A 221 30.99 -5.74 9.33
C ARG A 221 30.05 -6.38 8.30
N GLY A 222 30.18 -6.02 7.02
CA GLY A 222 29.37 -6.58 5.94
C GLY A 222 27.90 -6.14 5.95
N GLU A 223 27.58 -5.07 6.68
CA GLU A 223 26.25 -4.47 6.75
C GLU A 223 26.35 -2.94 6.80
N PRO A 224 25.28 -2.19 6.45
CA PRO A 224 25.22 -0.75 6.63
C PRO A 224 25.35 -0.38 8.10
N LEU A 225 26.14 0.66 8.39
CA LEU A 225 26.41 1.09 9.76
C LEU A 225 25.85 2.48 10.04
N THR A 226 25.38 2.68 11.27
CA THR A 226 24.88 4.00 11.67
C THR A 226 26.02 5.00 11.83
N ASP A 227 25.74 6.27 11.57
CA ASP A 227 26.67 7.36 11.84
C ASP A 227 27.15 7.37 13.30
N ALA A 228 26.24 7.10 14.25
CA ALA A 228 26.54 6.97 15.67
C ALA A 228 27.53 5.83 15.97
N GLU A 229 27.34 4.65 15.38
CA GLU A 229 28.26 3.52 15.54
C GLU A 229 29.64 3.82 14.93
N LEU A 230 29.67 4.45 13.75
CA LEU A 230 30.92 4.85 13.11
C LEU A 230 31.70 5.86 13.97
N LEU A 231 31.03 6.84 14.54
CA LEU A 231 31.64 7.81 15.45
C LEU A 231 32.18 7.15 16.72
N GLU A 232 31.38 6.29 17.36
CA GLU A 232 31.74 5.66 18.62
C GLU A 232 32.88 4.66 18.45
N VAL A 233 32.76 3.75 17.49
CA VAL A 233 33.68 2.62 17.35
C VAL A 233 34.93 2.99 16.57
N VAL A 234 34.79 3.75 15.47
CA VAL A 234 35.93 4.07 14.59
C VAL A 234 36.65 5.34 15.04
N LEU A 235 35.90 6.37 15.42
CA LEU A 235 36.47 7.67 15.81
C LEU A 235 36.60 7.85 17.34
N GLY A 236 36.02 6.96 18.15
CA GLY A 236 36.12 7.01 19.61
C GLY A 236 35.34 8.16 20.25
N VAL A 237 34.35 8.72 19.54
CA VAL A 237 33.52 9.83 20.03
C VAL A 237 32.32 9.27 20.79
N ARG A 238 32.17 9.63 22.05
CA ARG A 238 31.06 9.14 22.88
C ARG A 238 29.75 9.84 22.50
N PRO A 239 28.60 9.14 22.50
CA PRO A 239 27.28 9.77 22.28
C PRO A 239 26.93 10.89 23.26
N THR A 240 27.53 10.88 24.46
CA THR A 240 27.33 11.92 25.49
C THR A 240 28.25 13.13 25.34
N ALA A 241 29.12 13.16 24.33
CA ALA A 241 30.01 14.29 24.09
C ALA A 241 29.19 15.53 23.68
N PRO A 242 29.52 16.73 24.17
CA PRO A 242 28.76 17.95 23.88
C PRO A 242 28.83 18.35 22.39
N ASP A 243 29.88 17.93 21.68
CA ASP A 243 30.09 18.17 20.26
C ASP A 243 29.62 16.99 19.38
N PHE A 244 28.95 15.97 19.94
CA PHE A 244 28.57 14.76 19.19
C PHE A 244 27.75 15.08 17.93
N ALA A 245 26.76 15.97 18.02
CA ALA A 245 25.95 16.37 16.87
C ALA A 245 26.77 17.06 15.77
N LEU A 246 27.80 17.84 16.13
CA LEU A 246 28.72 18.45 15.16
C LEU A 246 29.62 17.39 14.51
N GLN A 247 30.03 16.36 15.28
CA GLN A 247 30.80 15.23 14.75
C GLN A 247 29.95 14.37 13.80
N GLN A 248 28.65 14.18 14.07
CA GLN A 248 27.71 13.50 13.16
C GLN A 248 27.59 14.25 11.84
N LEU A 249 27.33 15.57 11.90
CA LEU A 249 27.29 16.41 10.71
C LEU A 249 28.61 16.36 9.93
N ALA A 250 29.75 16.41 10.63
CA ALA A 250 31.07 16.32 9.99
C ALA A 250 31.27 14.99 9.26
N LEU A 251 30.88 13.88 9.90
CA LEU A 251 30.96 12.54 9.33
C LEU A 251 30.07 12.44 8.10
N ASP A 252 28.79 12.75 8.23
CA ASP A 252 27.80 12.59 7.16
C ASP A 252 28.13 13.46 5.94
N ALA A 253 28.46 14.74 6.17
CA ALA A 253 28.85 15.64 5.08
C ALA A 253 30.15 15.17 4.39
N ARG A 254 31.10 14.61 5.15
CA ARG A 254 32.33 14.06 4.58
C ARG A 254 32.06 12.83 3.73
N LEU A 255 31.27 11.87 4.23
CA LEU A 255 30.95 10.65 3.49
C LEU A 255 30.09 10.95 2.26
N ALA A 256 29.16 11.91 2.34
CA ALA A 256 28.37 12.37 1.20
C ALA A 256 29.22 12.93 0.05
N SER A 257 30.38 13.50 0.37
CA SER A 257 31.31 14.06 -0.61
C SER A 257 32.21 13.02 -1.30
N GLU A 258 32.19 11.76 -0.84
CA GLU A 258 33.08 10.70 -1.31
C GLU A 258 32.30 9.67 -2.15
N ASP A 259 32.78 9.36 -3.35
CA ASP A 259 32.07 8.48 -4.30
C ASP A 259 31.99 7.00 -3.87
N ASP A 260 32.85 6.60 -2.94
CA ASP A 260 32.96 5.23 -2.43
C ASP A 260 31.84 4.88 -1.43
N PHE A 261 31.20 5.90 -0.85
CA PHE A 261 30.17 5.74 0.16
C PHE A 261 28.80 6.02 -0.41
N GLU A 262 27.80 5.37 0.17
CA GLU A 262 26.42 5.60 -0.17
C GLU A 262 25.59 5.72 1.09
N PHE A 263 24.83 6.80 1.18
CA PHE A 263 23.86 6.99 2.24
C PHE A 263 22.63 6.13 1.97
N VAL A 264 22.26 5.33 2.97
CA VAL A 264 21.14 4.40 2.93
C VAL A 264 20.24 4.52 4.17
N GLY A 265 20.46 5.57 4.97
CA GLY A 265 19.70 5.84 6.18
C GLY A 265 18.35 6.52 5.93
N VAL A 266 17.68 6.82 7.04
CA VAL A 266 16.36 7.44 7.10
C VAL A 266 16.37 8.58 8.14
N PRO A 267 15.35 9.46 8.18
CA PRO A 267 15.28 10.51 9.19
C PRO A 267 15.37 9.92 10.60
N GLY A 268 16.26 10.46 11.44
CA GLY A 268 16.52 9.98 12.79
C GLY A 268 17.39 8.72 12.90
N GLY A 269 17.74 8.08 11.78
CA GLY A 269 18.60 6.90 11.72
C GLY A 269 19.51 6.93 10.49
N HIS A 270 20.54 7.76 10.55
CA HIS A 270 21.51 7.88 9.46
C HIS A 270 22.34 6.60 9.37
N ALA A 271 22.53 6.10 8.15
CA ALA A 271 23.28 4.89 7.89
C ALA A 271 24.04 4.98 6.57
N TRP A 272 25.23 4.42 6.58
CA TRP A 272 26.18 4.46 5.48
C TRP A 272 26.59 3.05 5.08
N THR A 273 26.73 2.84 3.78
CA THR A 273 27.29 1.62 3.21
C THR A 273 28.33 1.97 2.14
N VAL A 274 28.97 0.94 1.60
CA VAL A 274 29.86 1.02 0.43
C VAL A 274 29.32 0.09 -0.66
N ARG A 275 29.72 0.31 -1.91
CA ARG A 275 29.17 -0.44 -3.06
C ARG A 275 29.31 -1.96 -2.95
N GLU A 276 30.37 -2.45 -2.32
CA GLU A 276 30.61 -3.88 -2.12
C GLU A 276 29.71 -4.50 -1.04
N VAL A 277 29.12 -3.69 -0.17
CA VAL A 277 28.28 -4.12 0.94
C VAL A 277 26.81 -3.86 0.59
N ASN A 278 26.15 -4.91 0.11
CA ASN A 278 24.70 -4.90 -0.08
C ASN A 278 24.08 -6.13 0.59
N PRO A 279 23.39 -5.96 1.73
CA PRO A 279 22.79 -7.08 2.45
C PRO A 279 21.51 -7.62 1.77
N VAL A 280 20.93 -6.87 0.83
CA VAL A 280 19.70 -7.26 0.14
C VAL A 280 20.03 -7.95 -1.19
N PRO A 281 19.62 -9.21 -1.39
CA PRO A 281 19.80 -9.89 -2.67
C PRO A 281 19.15 -9.14 -3.82
N ALA A 282 19.76 -9.21 -5.00
CA ALA A 282 19.18 -8.60 -6.20
C ALA A 282 17.83 -9.25 -6.54
N PRO A 283 16.81 -8.45 -6.91
CA PRO A 283 15.49 -8.99 -7.24
C PRO A 283 15.52 -9.80 -8.54
N LYS A 284 14.59 -10.76 -8.68
CA LYS A 284 14.44 -11.58 -9.90
C LYS A 284 14.27 -10.76 -11.18
N ARG A 285 13.67 -9.57 -11.07
CA ARG A 285 13.42 -8.62 -12.17
C ARG A 285 14.24 -7.37 -11.92
N ARG A 286 14.77 -6.74 -12.98
CA ARG A 286 15.65 -5.57 -12.83
C ARG A 286 14.92 -4.43 -12.13
N PRO A 287 15.56 -3.70 -11.20
CA PRO A 287 14.93 -2.59 -10.47
C PRO A 287 14.30 -1.52 -11.38
N ALA A 288 14.91 -1.24 -12.53
CA ALA A 288 14.40 -0.29 -13.51
C ALA A 288 13.06 -0.74 -14.13
N ASP A 289 12.90 -2.04 -14.37
CA ASP A 289 11.68 -2.60 -14.95
C ASP A 289 10.56 -2.63 -13.89
N ILE A 290 10.88 -2.99 -12.64
CA ILE A 290 9.93 -2.94 -11.51
C ILE A 290 9.42 -1.51 -11.29
N GLY A 291 10.31 -0.51 -11.28
CA GLY A 291 9.91 0.89 -11.16
C GLY A 291 9.04 1.37 -12.34
N GLN A 292 9.26 0.83 -13.55
CA GLN A 292 8.42 1.12 -14.70
C GLN A 292 7.03 0.46 -14.59
N ASP A 293 6.96 -0.75 -14.03
CA ASP A 293 5.70 -1.44 -13.76
C ASP A 293 4.84 -0.61 -12.78
N TYR A 294 5.45 -0.09 -11.70
CA TYR A 294 4.80 0.75 -10.68
C TYR A 294 4.67 2.24 -11.05
N ARG A 295 4.98 2.65 -12.29
CA ARG A 295 4.93 4.07 -12.70
C ARG A 295 3.58 4.75 -12.40
N PHE A 296 2.46 4.01 -12.47
CA PHE A 296 1.12 4.56 -12.21
C PHE A 296 0.96 5.11 -10.78
N LEU A 297 1.75 4.62 -9.82
CA LEU A 297 1.71 5.09 -8.42
C LEU A 297 2.13 6.54 -8.25
N LEU A 298 2.84 7.13 -9.23
CA LEU A 298 3.24 8.55 -9.16
C LEU A 298 2.02 9.48 -9.09
N GLU A 299 0.91 9.08 -9.70
CA GLU A 299 -0.36 9.82 -9.64
C GLU A 299 -1.03 9.66 -8.27
N GLU A 300 -0.87 8.50 -7.63
CA GLU A 300 -1.51 8.16 -6.34
C GLU A 300 -0.81 8.77 -5.12
N LEU A 301 0.46 9.16 -5.24
CA LEU A 301 1.25 9.71 -4.13
C LEU A 301 1.00 11.20 -3.84
N GLN A 302 0.16 11.86 -4.62
CA GLN A 302 -0.12 13.29 -4.45
C GLN A 302 -0.84 13.55 -3.11
N GLY A 303 -0.28 14.46 -2.30
CA GLY A 303 -0.86 14.85 -1.01
C GLY A 303 -0.63 13.86 0.13
N ILE A 304 0.16 12.80 -0.08
CA ILE A 304 0.51 11.85 0.97
C ILE A 304 1.74 12.35 1.74
N THR A 305 1.63 12.39 3.06
CA THR A 305 2.77 12.68 3.95
C THR A 305 3.39 11.36 4.39
N PRO A 306 4.62 11.02 3.98
CA PRO A 306 5.23 9.76 4.38
C PRO A 306 5.46 9.68 5.89
N GLY A 307 5.27 8.49 6.46
CA GLY A 307 5.40 8.26 7.90
C GLY A 307 4.33 8.92 8.77
N SER A 308 3.20 9.36 8.19
CA SER A 308 2.04 9.87 8.93
C SER A 308 1.35 8.81 9.78
N GLU A 309 1.33 7.56 9.31
CA GLU A 309 0.71 6.42 9.96
C GLU A 309 1.75 5.55 10.68
N ALA A 310 1.32 4.84 11.72
CA ALA A 310 2.18 3.90 12.44
C ALA A 310 2.06 2.47 11.91
N VAL A 311 0.92 2.12 11.32
CA VAL A 311 0.59 0.74 10.92
C VAL A 311 -0.32 0.73 9.71
N VAL A 312 -0.11 -0.22 8.81
CA VAL A 312 -0.93 -0.43 7.61
C VAL A 312 -1.09 -1.91 7.29
N ASP A 313 -2.22 -2.26 6.69
CA ASP A 313 -2.52 -3.61 6.23
C ASP A 313 -2.46 -3.66 4.70
N HIS A 314 -1.83 -4.70 4.15
CA HIS A 314 -1.66 -4.86 2.71
C HIS A 314 -1.92 -6.31 2.30
N VAL A 315 -2.59 -6.51 1.16
CA VAL A 315 -2.86 -7.85 0.63
C VAL A 315 -1.94 -8.12 -0.53
N LEU A 316 -1.14 -9.19 -0.41
CA LEU A 316 -0.13 -9.53 -1.41
C LEU A 316 -0.78 -9.90 -2.74
N THR A 317 -0.37 -9.24 -3.81
CA THR A 317 -0.68 -9.70 -5.16
C THR A 317 0.23 -10.86 -5.57
N PHE A 318 -0.09 -11.53 -6.69
CA PHE A 318 0.81 -12.55 -7.25
C PHE A 318 2.15 -11.95 -7.67
N TYR A 319 2.13 -10.77 -8.30
CA TYR A 319 3.33 -10.06 -8.70
C TYR A 319 4.26 -9.76 -7.51
N GLU A 320 3.69 -9.25 -6.42
CA GLU A 320 4.40 -8.93 -5.18
C GLU A 320 4.99 -10.17 -4.51
N HIS A 321 4.18 -11.23 -4.37
CA HIS A 321 4.63 -12.51 -3.79
C HIS A 321 5.75 -13.14 -4.62
N TYR A 322 5.57 -13.26 -5.94
CA TYR A 322 6.52 -13.93 -6.82
C TYR A 322 7.85 -13.19 -6.95
N HIS A 323 7.82 -11.85 -6.98
CA HIS A 323 9.02 -11.02 -7.10
C HIS A 323 9.61 -10.57 -5.76
N GLY A 324 8.93 -10.81 -4.63
CA GLY A 324 9.41 -10.40 -3.31
C GLY A 324 9.45 -8.88 -3.15
N VAL A 325 8.46 -8.18 -3.71
CA VAL A 325 8.39 -6.72 -3.74
C VAL A 325 7.08 -6.21 -3.14
N LEU A 326 7.10 -4.96 -2.66
CA LEU A 326 5.90 -4.22 -2.25
C LEU A 326 5.88 -2.84 -2.92
N PRO A 327 4.70 -2.30 -3.26
CA PRO A 327 4.59 -0.98 -3.89
C PRO A 327 4.90 0.15 -2.90
N TYR A 328 5.49 1.25 -3.36
CA TYR A 328 5.46 2.52 -2.62
C TYR A 328 4.22 3.30 -3.05
N ASN A 329 3.04 2.77 -2.72
CA ASN A 329 1.74 3.41 -2.99
C ASN A 329 1.35 4.34 -1.82
N ALA A 330 0.22 5.04 -1.94
CA ALA A 330 -0.27 5.94 -0.88
C ALA A 330 -0.34 5.28 0.51
N LEU A 331 -0.80 4.01 0.55
CA LEU A 331 -0.93 3.25 1.78
C LEU A 331 0.42 2.92 2.43
N LEU A 332 1.35 2.32 1.68
CA LEU A 332 2.65 1.97 2.24
C LEU A 332 3.54 3.21 2.46
N ALA A 333 3.42 4.24 1.63
CA ALA A 333 4.12 5.50 1.84
C ALA A 333 3.76 6.14 3.19
N SER A 334 2.50 6.01 3.66
CA SER A 334 2.06 6.61 4.92
C SER A 334 2.76 6.01 6.15
N VAL A 335 3.25 4.76 6.11
CA VAL A 335 4.04 4.18 7.22
C VAL A 335 5.55 4.29 7.01
N LEU A 336 5.99 4.32 5.75
CA LEU A 336 7.39 4.30 5.37
C LEU A 336 8.06 5.67 5.54
N PRO A 337 9.39 5.69 5.77
CA PRO A 337 10.09 6.94 6.02
C PRO A 337 10.18 7.81 4.75
N PRO A 338 10.20 9.14 4.88
CA PRO A 338 10.52 10.02 3.77
C PRO A 338 12.03 10.02 3.48
N ARG A 339 12.41 10.64 2.37
CA ARG A 339 13.82 10.91 2.05
C ARG A 339 14.43 11.89 3.06
N VAL A 340 15.70 11.71 3.36
CA VAL A 340 16.51 12.66 4.14
C VAL A 340 16.91 13.87 3.29
N TYR A 341 17.16 13.65 2.00
CA TYR A 341 17.47 14.73 1.05
C TYR A 341 16.95 14.41 -0.36
N PRO A 342 16.70 15.42 -1.22
CA PRO A 342 15.99 15.22 -2.48
C PRO A 342 16.61 14.20 -3.44
N SER A 343 17.94 14.15 -3.53
CA SER A 343 18.68 13.23 -4.41
C SER A 343 18.79 11.80 -3.87
N GLN A 344 18.31 11.51 -2.66
CA GLN A 344 18.33 10.16 -2.10
C GLN A 344 17.43 9.23 -2.94
N THR A 345 18.02 8.18 -3.52
CA THR A 345 17.31 7.26 -4.40
C THR A 345 16.86 5.98 -3.70
N ARG A 346 17.57 5.57 -2.64
CA ARG A 346 17.24 4.39 -1.84
C ARG A 346 17.51 4.56 -0.35
N ALA A 347 16.89 3.70 0.44
CA ALA A 347 17.16 3.48 1.86
C ALA A 347 17.16 1.98 2.15
N LEU A 348 17.94 1.56 3.16
CA LEU A 348 17.93 0.19 3.67
C LEU A 348 17.18 0.17 4.99
N LEU A 349 16.13 -0.64 5.03
CA LEU A 349 15.24 -0.81 6.18
C LEU A 349 15.47 -2.19 6.78
N ARG A 350 15.33 -2.30 8.09
CA ARG A 350 15.36 -3.58 8.80
C ARG A 350 13.92 -4.02 9.06
N PHE A 351 13.61 -5.26 8.73
CA PHE A 351 12.31 -5.86 8.99
C PHE A 351 12.46 -7.02 9.97
N GLU A 352 11.57 -7.08 10.95
CA GLU A 352 11.44 -8.18 11.90
C GLU A 352 10.07 -8.85 11.74
N ALA A 353 10.05 -10.18 11.71
CA ALA A 353 8.84 -10.98 11.67
C ALA A 353 8.66 -11.73 13.01
N PRO A 354 7.75 -11.29 13.90
CA PRO A 354 7.60 -11.86 15.24
C PRO A 354 7.27 -13.36 15.27
N GLN A 355 6.56 -13.85 14.25
CA GLN A 355 6.11 -15.25 14.14
C GLN A 355 7.25 -16.21 13.84
N THR A 356 8.23 -15.76 13.07
CA THR A 356 9.36 -16.58 12.62
C THR A 356 10.65 -16.22 13.32
N HIS A 357 10.67 -15.11 14.07
CA HIS A 357 11.87 -14.50 14.65
C HIS A 357 12.95 -14.22 13.60
N GLU A 358 12.54 -13.99 12.35
CA GLU A 358 13.45 -13.63 11.27
C GLU A 358 13.65 -12.11 11.27
N THR A 359 14.90 -11.70 11.10
CA THR A 359 15.25 -10.30 10.87
C THR A 359 16.06 -10.19 9.57
N PHE A 360 15.66 -9.30 8.69
CA PHE A 360 16.26 -9.17 7.36
C PHE A 360 16.24 -7.72 6.86
N TYR A 361 17.09 -7.43 5.89
CA TYR A 361 17.14 -6.12 5.24
C TYR A 361 16.21 -6.06 4.04
N VAL A 362 15.59 -4.89 3.85
CA VAL A 362 14.72 -4.55 2.73
C VAL A 362 15.22 -3.24 2.14
N GLU A 363 15.36 -3.18 0.82
CA GLU A 363 15.71 -1.94 0.15
C GLU A 363 14.44 -1.22 -0.30
N LEU A 364 14.24 -0.02 0.24
CA LEU A 364 13.25 0.95 -0.24
C LEU A 364 13.87 1.77 -1.35
N ARG A 365 13.28 1.73 -2.54
CA ARG A 365 13.59 2.62 -3.65
C ARG A 365 12.51 3.68 -3.78
N TYR A 366 12.91 4.93 -3.62
CA TYR A 366 11.99 6.04 -3.73
C TYR A 366 11.59 6.33 -5.19
N PRO A 367 10.37 6.85 -5.43
CA PRO A 367 9.89 7.14 -6.78
C PRO A 367 10.72 8.20 -7.50
N THR A 368 11.03 8.02 -8.79
CA THR A 368 11.65 9.08 -9.61
C THR A 368 10.60 9.74 -10.51
N ALA A 369 10.97 10.80 -11.23
CA ALA A 369 10.05 11.51 -12.13
C ALA A 369 9.33 10.61 -13.16
N ASN A 370 9.90 9.44 -13.49
CA ASN A 370 9.35 8.53 -14.49
C ASN A 370 9.15 7.08 -14.02
N ARG A 371 9.44 6.75 -12.75
CA ARG A 371 9.34 5.39 -12.20
C ARG A 371 8.72 5.43 -10.81
N GLY A 372 7.82 4.49 -10.53
CA GLY A 372 7.25 4.31 -9.20
C GLY A 372 8.28 3.80 -8.20
N GLY A 373 8.05 4.10 -6.92
CA GLY A 373 8.83 3.56 -5.83
C GLY A 373 8.36 2.15 -5.44
N PHE A 374 9.24 1.39 -4.79
CA PHE A 374 8.94 0.05 -4.33
C PHE A 374 9.94 -0.41 -3.27
N LEU A 375 9.58 -1.46 -2.54
CA LEU A 375 10.45 -2.18 -1.64
C LEU A 375 10.80 -3.54 -2.23
N PHE A 376 12.01 -4.03 -1.99
CA PHE A 376 12.38 -5.41 -2.32
C PHE A 376 13.31 -6.01 -1.28
N GLY A 377 13.36 -7.35 -1.25
CA GLY A 377 14.07 -8.12 -0.22
C GLY A 377 13.17 -9.12 0.52
N PHE A 378 11.88 -9.15 0.18
CA PHE A 378 10.89 -10.04 0.81
C PHE A 378 10.83 -11.44 0.19
N GLU A 379 11.54 -11.70 -0.90
CA GLU A 379 11.39 -12.93 -1.71
C GLU A 379 11.46 -14.20 -0.85
N ARG A 380 12.51 -14.32 -0.02
CA ARG A 380 12.71 -15.48 0.84
C ARG A 380 11.61 -15.60 1.90
N PHE A 381 11.27 -14.50 2.55
CA PHE A 381 10.24 -14.46 3.59
C PHE A 381 8.85 -14.82 3.03
N PHE A 382 8.47 -14.23 1.89
CA PHE A 382 7.20 -14.50 1.22
C PHE A 382 7.11 -15.94 0.73
N ALA A 383 8.18 -16.46 0.10
CA ALA A 383 8.19 -17.83 -0.40
C ALA A 383 8.12 -18.89 0.73
N ALA A 384 8.68 -18.57 1.91
CA ALA A 384 8.69 -19.49 3.05
C ALA A 384 7.39 -19.49 3.86
N ASN A 385 6.77 -18.31 4.02
CA ASN A 385 5.71 -18.12 5.02
C ASN A 385 4.34 -17.78 4.44
N LEU A 386 4.28 -17.24 3.21
CA LEU A 386 3.08 -16.62 2.65
C LEU A 386 2.72 -17.18 1.26
N VAL A 387 1.53 -16.80 0.79
CA VAL A 387 1.02 -17.06 -0.56
C VAL A 387 0.47 -15.77 -1.17
N ALA A 388 0.33 -15.72 -2.49
CA ALA A 388 -0.42 -14.66 -3.14
C ALA A 388 -1.86 -14.59 -2.57
N GLY A 389 -2.29 -13.40 -2.21
CA GLY A 389 -3.53 -13.11 -1.49
C GLY A 389 -3.38 -13.05 0.03
N ALA A 390 -2.18 -13.31 0.60
CA ALA A 390 -1.97 -13.20 2.04
C ALA A 390 -2.11 -11.76 2.54
N LEU A 391 -2.76 -11.59 3.68
CA LEU A 391 -2.86 -10.32 4.39
C LEU A 391 -1.62 -10.16 5.29
N ILE A 392 -0.88 -9.08 5.08
CA ILE A 392 0.24 -8.67 5.92
C ILE A 392 -0.05 -7.33 6.59
N THR A 393 0.55 -7.12 7.75
CA THR A 393 0.53 -5.85 8.47
C THR A 393 1.97 -5.36 8.58
N ILE A 394 2.21 -4.09 8.26
CA ILE A 394 3.51 -3.43 8.43
C ILE A 394 3.36 -2.35 9.48
N GLU A 395 4.21 -2.41 10.50
CA GLU A 395 4.22 -1.48 11.62
C GLU A 395 5.60 -0.83 11.76
N ARG A 396 5.61 0.47 12.04
CA ARG A 396 6.83 1.21 12.36
C ARG A 396 7.20 0.98 13.82
N SER A 397 8.45 0.58 14.07
CA SER A 397 8.96 0.46 15.44
C SER A 397 9.40 1.81 16.02
N GLU A 398 9.80 1.82 17.30
CA GLU A 398 10.42 2.99 17.93
C GLU A 398 11.80 3.34 17.34
N GLN A 399 12.48 2.36 16.74
CA GLN A 399 13.79 2.55 16.14
C GLN A 399 13.64 3.02 14.68
N PRO A 400 14.22 4.17 14.31
CA PRO A 400 14.18 4.66 12.94
C PRO A 400 14.72 3.64 11.94
N GLY A 401 13.97 3.39 10.88
CA GLY A 401 14.36 2.44 9.83
C GLY A 401 14.10 0.97 10.17
N HIS A 402 13.56 0.67 11.36
CA HIS A 402 13.18 -0.68 11.76
C HIS A 402 11.65 -0.83 11.76
N PHE A 403 11.17 -1.86 11.07
CA PHE A 403 9.77 -2.18 10.84
C PHE A 403 9.45 -3.60 11.28
N ILE A 404 8.20 -3.82 11.66
CA ILE A 404 7.65 -5.14 11.96
C ILE A 404 6.76 -5.55 10.80
N ILE A 405 6.92 -6.77 10.30
CA ILE A 405 6.00 -7.40 9.35
C ILE A 405 5.29 -8.58 9.99
N ASP A 406 3.97 -8.47 10.11
CA ASP A 406 3.09 -9.44 10.75
C ASP A 406 2.11 -10.02 9.70
N TYR A 407 1.59 -11.22 9.95
CA TYR A 407 0.54 -11.90 9.22
C TYR A 407 -0.24 -12.79 10.21
N LEU A 408 -1.55 -12.87 10.06
CA LEU A 408 -2.38 -13.69 10.95
C LEU A 408 -2.21 -15.19 10.62
N PRO A 409 -1.68 -16.03 11.54
CA PRO A 409 -1.61 -17.47 11.30
C PRO A 409 -3.00 -18.10 11.42
N ILE A 410 -3.31 -19.01 10.51
CA ILE A 410 -4.57 -19.78 10.51
C ILE A 410 -4.29 -21.28 10.47
N SER A 411 -5.34 -22.06 10.67
CA SER A 411 -5.28 -23.51 10.50
C SER A 411 -4.94 -23.88 9.06
N ARG A 412 -4.18 -24.98 8.91
CA ARG A 412 -3.72 -25.52 7.63
C ARG A 412 -4.80 -25.44 6.54
N GLN A 413 -4.51 -24.75 5.46
CA GLN A 413 -5.30 -24.76 4.23
C GLN A 413 -4.51 -25.45 3.13
N GLU A 414 -5.22 -26.12 2.21
CA GLU A 414 -4.62 -26.75 1.05
C GLU A 414 -5.46 -26.44 -0.20
N ARG A 415 -4.86 -25.75 -1.16
CA ARG A 415 -5.52 -25.35 -2.43
C ARG A 415 -4.55 -25.49 -3.60
N ARG A 416 -5.07 -25.68 -4.82
CA ARG A 416 -4.25 -25.62 -6.03
C ARG A 416 -4.10 -24.17 -6.49
N LEU A 417 -2.93 -23.59 -6.23
CA LEU A 417 -2.65 -22.17 -6.48
C LEU A 417 -1.77 -22.00 -7.72
N LEU A 418 -1.95 -20.85 -8.37
CA LEU A 418 -1.12 -20.45 -9.50
C LEU A 418 0.35 -20.33 -9.06
N ALA A 419 1.24 -20.83 -9.90
CA ALA A 419 2.68 -20.68 -9.77
C ALA A 419 3.30 -20.57 -11.18
N LEU A 420 4.47 -19.95 -11.28
CA LEU A 420 5.25 -19.94 -12.51
C LEU A 420 6.23 -21.13 -12.52
N ASP A 421 6.16 -21.98 -13.54
CA ASP A 421 7.23 -22.93 -13.82
C ASP A 421 8.38 -22.17 -14.50
N GLU A 422 9.45 -21.91 -13.75
CA GLU A 422 10.61 -21.17 -14.26
C GLU A 422 11.37 -21.91 -15.37
N LYS A 423 11.25 -23.25 -15.46
CA LYS A 423 11.91 -24.04 -16.51
C LYS A 423 11.16 -23.97 -17.83
N GLN A 424 9.83 -24.08 -17.77
CA GLN A 424 8.98 -24.04 -18.97
C GLN A 424 8.51 -22.62 -19.31
N ARG A 425 8.72 -21.68 -18.40
CA ARG A 425 8.20 -20.30 -18.45
C ARG A 425 6.68 -20.26 -18.66
N LYS A 426 5.96 -21.14 -17.98
CA LYS A 426 4.50 -21.28 -18.08
C LYS A 426 3.84 -21.29 -16.72
N TYR A 427 2.67 -20.68 -16.64
CA TYR A 427 1.83 -20.73 -15.46
C TYR A 427 1.24 -22.12 -15.27
N ILE A 428 1.29 -22.62 -14.05
CA ILE A 428 0.78 -23.94 -13.66
C ILE A 428 0.10 -23.87 -12.29
N PHE A 429 -0.85 -24.77 -12.04
CA PHE A 429 -1.50 -24.89 -10.73
C PHE A 429 -0.90 -26.04 -9.93
N LYS A 430 -0.28 -25.71 -8.80
CA LYS A 430 0.35 -26.67 -7.88
C LYS A 430 -0.44 -26.76 -6.57
N PRO A 431 -0.57 -27.95 -5.96
CA PRO A 431 -1.05 -28.07 -4.59
C PRO A 431 -0.13 -27.28 -3.66
N THR A 432 -0.69 -26.28 -2.98
CA THR A 432 0.02 -25.40 -2.05
C THR A 432 -0.68 -25.49 -0.70
N THR A 433 0.09 -25.84 0.32
CA THR A 433 -0.35 -25.79 1.72
C THR A 433 0.13 -24.48 2.33
N TYR A 434 -0.76 -23.76 3.02
CA TYR A 434 -0.43 -22.50 3.68
C TYR A 434 -1.14 -22.36 5.03
N PHE A 435 -0.63 -21.45 5.86
CA PHE A 435 -1.03 -21.27 7.26
C PHE A 435 -1.23 -19.79 7.61
N CYS A 436 -1.47 -18.93 6.63
CA CYS A 436 -1.68 -17.50 6.82
C CYS A 436 -3.07 -17.08 6.33
N ALA A 437 -3.63 -16.04 6.95
CA ALA A 437 -4.87 -15.42 6.53
C ALA A 437 -4.71 -14.81 5.15
N VAL A 438 -5.76 -14.95 4.35
CA VAL A 438 -5.77 -14.63 2.92
C VAL A 438 -7.08 -13.96 2.55
N GLN A 439 -7.04 -13.06 1.58
CA GLN A 439 -8.23 -12.54 0.93
C GLN A 439 -8.60 -13.48 -0.22
N ASP A 440 -9.74 -14.18 -0.09
CA ASP A 440 -10.21 -15.16 -1.09
C ASP A 440 -10.38 -14.55 -2.50
N SER A 441 -10.73 -13.26 -2.59
CA SER A 441 -10.86 -12.58 -3.89
C SER A 441 -9.51 -12.41 -4.62
N MET A 442 -8.38 -12.47 -3.91
CA MET A 442 -7.01 -12.37 -4.46
C MET A 442 -6.33 -13.73 -4.66
N LEU A 443 -6.96 -14.82 -4.22
CA LEU A 443 -6.44 -16.18 -4.37
C LEU A 443 -6.64 -16.71 -5.80
N LEU A 444 -5.52 -16.91 -6.50
CA LEU A 444 -5.50 -17.44 -7.86
C LEU A 444 -5.59 -18.97 -7.84
N THR A 445 -6.81 -19.47 -7.72
CA THR A 445 -7.11 -20.91 -7.71
C THR A 445 -7.43 -21.44 -9.11
N GLU A 446 -7.17 -22.72 -9.35
CA GLU A 446 -7.49 -23.40 -10.62
C GLU A 446 -8.98 -23.35 -10.96
N GLN A 447 -9.85 -23.40 -9.95
CA GLN A 447 -11.30 -23.38 -10.13
C GLN A 447 -11.79 -22.02 -10.66
N ARG A 448 -11.22 -20.92 -10.16
CA ARG A 448 -11.66 -19.55 -10.51
C ARG A 448 -10.93 -19.01 -11.74
N PHE A 449 -9.67 -19.40 -11.94
CA PHE A 449 -8.83 -18.85 -13.01
C PHE A 449 -8.20 -19.94 -13.91
N PRO A 450 -8.97 -20.91 -14.44
CA PRO A 450 -8.42 -22.08 -15.12
C PRO A 450 -7.61 -21.76 -16.38
N ARG A 451 -7.92 -20.66 -17.09
CA ARG A 451 -7.28 -20.35 -18.37
C ARG A 451 -5.85 -19.84 -18.26
N PHE A 452 -5.35 -19.55 -17.05
CA PHE A 452 -3.93 -19.29 -16.86
C PHE A 452 -3.07 -20.54 -17.07
N ALA A 453 -3.62 -21.74 -16.89
CA ALA A 453 -2.85 -22.97 -17.01
C ALA A 453 -2.22 -23.09 -18.42
N GLY A 454 -0.89 -23.23 -18.47
CA GLY A 454 -0.13 -23.38 -19.71
C GLY A 454 0.16 -22.07 -20.45
N GLN A 455 -0.33 -20.93 -19.97
CA GLN A 455 -0.03 -19.61 -20.54
C GLN A 455 1.40 -19.18 -20.20
N GLU A 456 2.02 -18.44 -21.10
CA GLU A 456 3.31 -17.81 -20.83
C GLU A 456 3.10 -16.39 -20.25
N PRO A 457 4.00 -15.93 -19.35
CA PRO A 457 4.04 -14.53 -18.94
C PRO A 457 4.15 -13.60 -20.13
N LEU A 458 3.50 -12.44 -20.04
CA LEU A 458 3.52 -11.44 -21.10
C LEU A 458 4.95 -10.95 -21.40
N ASP A 459 5.22 -10.65 -22.66
CA ASP A 459 6.47 -10.04 -23.07
C ASP A 459 6.55 -8.56 -22.64
N GLU A 460 7.76 -8.03 -22.55
CA GLU A 460 8.00 -6.71 -21.98
C GLU A 460 7.35 -5.58 -22.79
N ARG A 461 7.17 -5.75 -24.11
CA ARG A 461 6.51 -4.74 -24.94
C ARG A 461 5.03 -4.67 -24.61
N THR A 462 4.38 -5.81 -24.50
CA THR A 462 2.96 -5.92 -24.12
C THR A 462 2.73 -5.40 -22.72
N ARG A 463 3.59 -5.76 -21.76
CA ARG A 463 3.47 -5.30 -20.36
C ARG A 463 3.46 -3.79 -20.21
N ARG A 464 4.14 -3.03 -21.08
CA ARG A 464 4.23 -1.56 -20.98
C ARG A 464 2.91 -0.84 -21.24
N SER A 465 1.98 -1.47 -21.95
CA SER A 465 0.67 -0.91 -22.32
C SER A 465 -0.39 -1.45 -21.35
N TYR A 466 -1.04 -0.55 -20.60
CA TYR A 466 -1.98 -0.96 -19.56
C TYR A 466 -3.24 -1.59 -20.17
N GLU A 467 -3.74 -0.96 -21.22
CA GLU A 467 -4.89 -1.41 -22.00
C GLU A 467 -4.64 -2.80 -22.58
N ARG A 468 -3.47 -3.06 -23.17
CA ARG A 468 -3.19 -4.37 -23.76
C ARG A 468 -3.07 -5.48 -22.72
N VAL A 469 -2.52 -5.17 -21.54
CA VAL A 469 -2.50 -6.12 -20.42
C VAL A 469 -3.93 -6.42 -19.95
N LEU A 470 -4.80 -5.41 -19.87
CA LEU A 470 -6.21 -5.61 -19.50
C LEU A 470 -6.97 -6.44 -20.55
N GLU A 471 -6.81 -6.18 -21.84
CA GLU A 471 -7.42 -6.97 -22.92
C GLU A 471 -7.10 -8.47 -22.78
N ILE A 472 -5.81 -8.78 -22.60
CA ILE A 472 -5.37 -10.18 -22.42
C ILE A 472 -5.87 -10.75 -21.08
N THR A 473 -5.97 -9.91 -20.05
CA THR A 473 -6.54 -10.32 -18.77
C THR A 473 -8.01 -10.72 -18.93
N PHE A 474 -8.83 -9.93 -19.63
CA PHE A 474 -10.22 -10.30 -19.94
C PHE A 474 -10.33 -11.63 -20.69
N GLU A 475 -9.47 -11.88 -21.67
CA GLU A 475 -9.46 -13.16 -22.39
C GLU A 475 -9.14 -14.35 -21.47
N ARG A 476 -8.29 -14.14 -20.45
CA ARG A 476 -7.86 -15.15 -19.48
C ARG A 476 -8.85 -15.35 -18.33
N VAL A 477 -9.42 -14.29 -17.77
CA VAL A 477 -10.27 -14.38 -16.56
C VAL A 477 -11.75 -14.20 -16.84
N GLY A 478 -12.12 -13.51 -17.92
CA GLY A 478 -13.50 -13.17 -18.22
C GLY A 478 -14.31 -14.33 -18.79
N GLU A 479 -15.60 -14.34 -18.47
CA GLU A 479 -16.58 -15.23 -19.07
C GLU A 479 -16.91 -14.75 -20.49
N ASN A 480 -16.88 -15.66 -21.48
CA ASN A 480 -17.26 -15.28 -22.84
C ASN A 480 -18.79 -15.33 -22.96
N VAL A 481 -19.41 -14.14 -22.93
CA VAL A 481 -20.85 -13.93 -23.10
C VAL A 481 -21.23 -13.68 -24.57
N GLY A 482 -20.23 -13.59 -25.46
CA GLY A 482 -20.40 -13.43 -26.89
C GLY A 482 -20.54 -14.76 -27.64
N THR A 483 -20.36 -14.70 -28.96
CA THR A 483 -20.32 -15.89 -29.82
C THR A 483 -18.88 -16.22 -30.23
N ALA A 484 -18.65 -17.37 -30.85
CA ALA A 484 -17.32 -17.72 -31.37
C ALA A 484 -16.83 -16.74 -32.47
N GLU A 485 -17.76 -16.15 -33.23
CA GLU A 485 -17.45 -15.21 -34.30
C GLU A 485 -17.30 -13.77 -33.78
N SER A 486 -18.06 -13.42 -32.74
CA SER A 486 -18.06 -12.11 -32.06
C SER A 486 -17.84 -12.31 -30.55
N PRO A 487 -16.61 -12.60 -30.11
CA PRO A 487 -16.33 -12.82 -28.70
C PRO A 487 -16.59 -11.53 -27.90
N ARG A 488 -17.13 -11.68 -26.69
CA ARG A 488 -17.31 -10.59 -25.73
C ARG A 488 -17.07 -11.16 -24.35
N TYR A 489 -16.13 -10.60 -23.62
CA TYR A 489 -15.71 -11.08 -22.31
C TYR A 489 -16.32 -10.21 -21.23
N MET A 490 -16.80 -10.83 -20.16
CA MET A 490 -17.36 -10.18 -18.98
C MET A 490 -16.52 -10.57 -17.76
N ALA A 491 -16.14 -9.59 -16.94
CA ALA A 491 -15.38 -9.84 -15.71
C ALA A 491 -15.73 -8.84 -14.61
N THR A 492 -15.66 -9.28 -13.35
CA THR A 492 -15.78 -8.39 -12.19
C THR A 492 -14.46 -7.66 -11.94
N LEU A 493 -14.51 -6.51 -11.26
CA LEU A 493 -13.30 -5.80 -10.87
C LEU A 493 -12.36 -6.67 -10.02
N ASP A 494 -12.90 -7.45 -9.09
CA ASP A 494 -12.09 -8.34 -8.23
C ASP A 494 -11.32 -9.38 -9.05
N ASP A 495 -11.96 -9.99 -10.06
CA ASP A 495 -11.29 -10.94 -10.96
C ASP A 495 -10.22 -10.24 -11.81
N LEU A 496 -10.50 -9.01 -12.28
CA LEU A 496 -9.55 -8.22 -13.06
C LEU A 496 -8.36 -7.79 -12.21
N VAL A 497 -8.57 -7.34 -10.97
CA VAL A 497 -7.50 -6.99 -10.02
C VAL A 497 -6.63 -8.21 -9.76
N ALA A 498 -7.21 -9.36 -9.42
CA ALA A 498 -6.43 -10.57 -9.18
C ALA A 498 -5.66 -11.03 -10.43
N GLY A 499 -6.32 -11.01 -11.60
CA GLY A 499 -5.75 -11.48 -12.87
C GLY A 499 -4.67 -10.57 -13.45
N VAL A 500 -4.89 -9.25 -13.45
CA VAL A 500 -3.95 -8.29 -14.04
C VAL A 500 -2.64 -8.25 -13.26
N ASN A 501 -2.74 -8.33 -11.92
CA ASN A 501 -1.62 -8.36 -10.99
C ASN A 501 -0.86 -9.71 -11.00
N VAL A 502 -1.17 -10.64 -11.91
CA VAL A 502 -0.26 -11.76 -12.26
C VAL A 502 0.87 -11.28 -13.18
N GLU A 503 0.57 -10.32 -14.05
CA GLU A 503 1.45 -9.88 -15.12
C GLU A 503 2.09 -8.52 -14.82
N ARG A 504 1.25 -7.54 -14.43
CA ARG A 504 1.69 -6.18 -14.11
C ARG A 504 0.86 -5.61 -12.96
N PRO A 505 1.50 -5.00 -11.96
CA PRO A 505 0.79 -4.39 -10.86
C PRO A 505 -0.11 -3.24 -11.32
N LEU A 506 -1.36 -3.24 -10.86
CA LEU A 506 -2.33 -2.17 -11.05
C LEU A 506 -3.28 -2.11 -9.85
N SER A 507 -3.59 -0.88 -9.40
CA SER A 507 -4.62 -0.65 -8.37
C SER A 507 -6.02 -0.81 -8.95
N ALA A 508 -7.00 -1.12 -8.09
CA ALA A 508 -8.40 -1.18 -8.47
C ALA A 508 -8.87 0.14 -9.09
N ASP A 509 -8.45 1.28 -8.54
CA ASP A 509 -8.81 2.60 -9.05
C ASP A 509 -8.20 2.89 -10.42
N LYS A 510 -6.94 2.48 -10.65
CA LYS A 510 -6.34 2.61 -11.98
C LYS A 510 -7.05 1.75 -13.03
N ILE A 511 -7.49 0.54 -12.66
CA ILE A 511 -8.30 -0.31 -13.54
C ILE A 511 -9.63 0.37 -13.85
N ARG A 512 -10.36 0.86 -12.84
CA ARG A 512 -11.62 1.61 -13.07
C ARG A 512 -11.42 2.81 -13.99
N GLN A 513 -10.36 3.58 -13.77
CA GLN A 513 -10.03 4.74 -14.61
C GLN A 513 -9.84 4.33 -16.07
N LEU A 514 -9.08 3.26 -16.34
CA LEU A 514 -8.82 2.78 -17.70
C LEU A 514 -10.08 2.24 -18.39
N LEU A 515 -10.95 1.55 -17.63
CA LEU A 515 -12.17 0.96 -18.18
C LEU A 515 -13.29 1.99 -18.42
N THR A 516 -13.19 3.18 -17.82
CA THR A 516 -14.22 4.24 -17.90
C THR A 516 -13.76 5.53 -18.55
N SER A 517 -12.49 5.65 -18.96
CA SER A 517 -11.92 6.88 -19.52
C SER A 517 -12.55 7.30 -20.85
N GLY A 518 -13.21 6.38 -21.56
CA GLY A 518 -13.72 6.59 -22.93
C GLY A 518 -12.64 6.61 -24.01
N GLU A 519 -11.35 6.58 -23.62
CA GLU A 519 -10.20 6.49 -24.54
C GLU A 519 -10.15 5.12 -25.24
N PHE A 520 -10.63 4.08 -24.56
CA PHE A 520 -10.59 2.70 -24.99
C PHE A 520 -12.03 2.17 -25.25
N PRO A 521 -12.58 2.37 -26.47
CA PRO A 521 -13.97 1.98 -26.78
C PRO A 521 -14.21 0.47 -26.73
N GLN A 522 -13.17 -0.35 -26.69
CA GLN A 522 -13.27 -1.79 -26.50
C GLN A 522 -13.75 -2.19 -25.09
N PHE A 523 -13.64 -1.28 -24.11
CA PHE A 523 -14.09 -1.51 -22.74
C PHE A 523 -15.41 -0.80 -22.47
N GLU A 524 -16.32 -1.50 -21.79
CA GLU A 524 -17.63 -0.98 -21.42
C GLU A 524 -17.94 -1.36 -19.97
N ALA A 525 -18.35 -0.40 -19.16
CA ALA A 525 -18.90 -0.69 -17.82
C ALA A 525 -20.37 -1.11 -17.94
N ASP A 526 -20.80 -2.08 -17.14
CA ASP A 526 -22.22 -2.41 -17.04
C ASP A 526 -23.00 -1.24 -16.40
N PRO A 527 -24.12 -0.79 -17.01
CA PRO A 527 -24.89 0.34 -16.47
C PRO A 527 -25.71 -0.01 -15.23
N ASP A 528 -26.02 -1.28 -15.01
CA ASP A 528 -26.93 -1.78 -13.98
C ASP A 528 -26.17 -2.43 -12.81
N VAL A 529 -24.97 -2.95 -13.06
CA VAL A 529 -24.14 -3.67 -12.06
C VAL A 529 -22.81 -2.96 -11.85
N ALA A 530 -22.62 -2.43 -10.63
CA ALA A 530 -21.37 -1.81 -10.23
C ALA A 530 -20.20 -2.81 -10.28
N ASP A 531 -19.02 -2.33 -10.71
CA ASP A 531 -17.78 -3.10 -10.80
C ASP A 531 -17.87 -4.36 -11.69
N LEU A 532 -18.81 -4.39 -12.64
CA LEU A 532 -18.86 -5.34 -13.74
C LEU A 532 -18.48 -4.65 -15.05
N TYR A 533 -17.59 -5.29 -15.81
CA TYR A 533 -17.05 -4.72 -17.04
C TYR A 533 -17.05 -5.73 -18.19
N TYR A 534 -17.14 -5.20 -19.41
CA TYR A 534 -17.09 -5.93 -20.66
C TYR A 534 -15.89 -5.52 -21.50
N PHE A 535 -15.36 -6.48 -22.24
CA PHE A 535 -14.35 -6.28 -23.27
C PHE A 535 -14.79 -6.93 -24.58
N THR A 536 -14.77 -6.14 -25.66
CA THR A 536 -15.05 -6.61 -27.02
C THR A 536 -13.77 -6.48 -27.87
N PRO A 537 -13.12 -7.58 -28.26
CA PRO A 537 -11.92 -7.53 -29.09
C PRO A 537 -12.20 -6.86 -30.44
N HIS A 538 -11.41 -5.85 -30.78
CA HIS A 538 -11.36 -5.31 -32.14
C HIS A 538 -10.53 -6.28 -33.01
N ARG A 539 -11.17 -6.95 -33.96
CA ARG A 539 -10.48 -7.77 -34.96
C ARG A 539 -9.97 -6.94 -36.12
#